data_AF-A0AB39A5J8-F1
#
_entry.id   AF-A0AB39A5J8-F1
#
_cell.length_a   1.000
_cell.length_b   1.000
_cell.length_c   1.000
_cell.angle_alpha   90.00
_cell.angle_beta   90.00
_cell.angle_gamma   90.00
#
_symmetry.space_group_name_H-M   'P 1'
#
loop_
_entity.id
_entity.type
_entity.pdbx_description
1 polymer ?
#
loop_
_entity_poly.entity_id
_entity_poly.type
_entity_poly.pdbx_seq_one_letter_code
_entity_poly.pdbx_strand_id
1 'polypeptide(L)'
;MLTLIFVILISMFLVAVLYFSMVLLSVKNNFFYKNVSFESGFKSVGKIQNAFSIHFFLMMLMFVLFDLEVVMFVGIIMSDGTAYMLLMILLVFIIFGFYMEW
;
A
#
# COMPACT_ATOMS: atom_id res chain seq x y z
N MET A 1 -9.88 -8.86 -22.55
CA MET A 1 -8.46 -8.42 -22.61
C MET A 1 -8.32 -7.05 -23.25
N LEU A 2 -8.79 -6.82 -24.49
CA LEU A 2 -8.67 -5.52 -25.17
C LEU A 2 -9.39 -4.37 -24.43
N THR A 3 -10.55 -4.66 -23.83
CA THR A 3 -11.29 -3.72 -22.97
C THR A 3 -10.51 -3.29 -21.72
N LEU A 4 -9.81 -4.22 -21.05
CA LEU A 4 -8.99 -3.91 -19.87
C LEU A 4 -7.81 -3.02 -20.23
N ILE A 5 -7.13 -3.32 -21.34
CA ILE A 5 -6.02 -2.50 -21.85
C ILE A 5 -6.50 -1.08 -22.14
N PHE A 6 -7.68 -0.94 -22.75
CA PHE A 6 -8.26 0.35 -23.07
C PHE A 6 -8.60 1.18 -21.82
N VAL A 7 -9.18 0.56 -20.79
CA VAL A 7 -9.46 1.23 -19.50
C VAL A 7 -8.17 1.72 -18.83
N ILE A 8 -7.13 0.89 -18.80
CA ILE A 8 -5.84 1.27 -18.22
C ILE A 8 -5.23 2.45 -18.99
N LEU A 9 -5.23 2.40 -20.32
CA LEU A 9 -4.68 3.48 -21.15
C LEU A 9 -5.43 4.80 -20.94
N ILE A 10 -6.76 4.78 -20.88
CA ILE A 10 -7.57 5.98 -20.62
C ILE A 10 -7.26 6.54 -19.23
N SER A 11 -7.16 5.69 -18.21
CA SER A 11 -6.88 6.13 -16.83
C SER A 11 -5.51 6.82 -16.73
N MET A 12 -4.47 6.24 -17.32
CA MET A 12 -3.12 6.81 -17.40
C MET A 12 -3.12 8.13 -18.18
N PHE A 13 -3.83 8.17 -19.31
CA PHE A 13 -3.94 9.37 -20.13
C PHE A 13 -4.61 10.53 -19.38
N LEU A 14 -5.70 10.25 -18.66
CA LEU A 14 -6.38 11.26 -17.84
C LEU A 14 -5.49 11.81 -16.74
N VAL A 15 -4.77 10.95 -16.01
CA VAL A 15 -3.81 11.38 -14.98
C VAL A 15 -2.72 12.28 -15.58
N ALA A 16 -2.18 11.90 -16.75
CA ALA A 16 -1.16 12.69 -17.44
C ALA A 16 -1.69 14.06 -17.88
N VAL A 17 -2.90 14.12 -18.45
CA VAL A 17 -3.54 15.38 -18.88
C VAL A 17 -3.83 16.30 -17.70
N LEU A 18 -4.35 15.75 -16.59
CA LEU A 18 -4.61 16.52 -15.37
C LEU A 18 -3.31 17.06 -14.76
N TYR A 19 -2.27 16.24 -14.71
CA TYR A 19 -0.97 16.69 -14.20
C TYR A 19 -0.34 17.77 -15.10
N PHE A 20 -0.38 17.57 -16.42
CA PHE A 20 0.19 18.52 -17.38
C PHE A 20 -0.57 19.85 -17.38
N SER A 21 -1.90 19.80 -17.33
CA SER A 21 -2.73 21.00 -17.22
C SER A 21 -2.46 21.75 -15.90
N MET A 22 -2.29 21.06 -14.77
CA MET A 22 -1.86 21.70 -13.52
C MET A 22 -0.53 22.44 -13.68
N VAL A 23 0.46 21.83 -14.33
CA VAL A 23 1.78 22.45 -14.54
C VAL A 23 1.69 23.67 -15.44
N LEU A 24 0.88 23.63 -16.50
CA LEU A 24 0.70 24.74 -17.43
C LEU A 24 -0.09 25.91 -16.84
N LEU A 25 -1.13 25.63 -16.06
CA LEU A 25 -2.01 26.65 -15.46
C LEU A 25 -1.41 27.26 -14.18
N SER A 26 -0.43 26.60 -13.56
CA SER A 26 0.15 27.04 -12.29
C SER A 26 1.04 28.28 -12.46
N VAL A 27 0.74 29.33 -11.69
CA VAL A 27 1.63 30.48 -11.51
C VAL A 27 2.72 30.11 -10.50
N LYS A 28 3.93 29.85 -11.01
CA LYS A 28 5.08 29.44 -10.20
C LYS A 28 5.86 30.66 -9.68
N ASN A 29 5.62 31.03 -8.43
CA ASN A 29 6.43 32.01 -7.71
C ASN A 29 7.44 31.31 -6.79
N ASN A 30 8.74 31.44 -7.08
CA ASN A 30 9.84 30.82 -6.34
C ASN A 30 10.28 31.65 -5.12
N PHE A 31 9.36 31.87 -4.17
CA PHE A 31 9.72 32.53 -2.91
C PHE A 31 10.42 31.55 -1.97
N PHE A 32 11.53 31.98 -1.36
CA PHE A 32 12.33 31.16 -0.44
C PHE A 32 11.47 30.54 0.67
N TYR A 33 10.64 31.32 1.36
CA TYR A 33 9.77 30.85 2.44
C TYR A 33 8.67 29.88 1.99
N LYS A 34 8.30 29.87 0.71
CA LYS A 34 7.35 28.90 0.15
C LYS A 34 8.00 27.54 -0.14
N ASN A 35 9.31 27.55 -0.38
CA ASN A 35 10.07 26.35 -0.76
C ASN A 35 10.72 25.64 0.45
N VAL A 36 10.58 26.19 1.67
CA VAL A 36 11.07 25.58 2.91
C VAL A 36 9.97 24.71 3.53
N SER A 37 10.35 23.60 4.16
CA SER A 37 9.44 22.73 4.91
C SER A 37 8.76 23.49 6.04
N PHE A 38 7.44 23.34 6.17
CA PHE A 38 6.68 24.01 7.21
C PHE A 38 6.92 23.37 8.59
N GLU A 39 7.53 24.11 9.51
CA GLU A 39 7.61 23.80 10.94
C GLU A 39 7.10 24.99 11.78
N SER A 40 5.83 25.36 11.60
CA SER A 40 5.19 26.45 12.34
C SER A 40 5.91 27.80 12.21
N GLY A 41 6.58 28.05 11.08
CA GLY A 41 7.36 29.28 10.84
C GLY A 41 8.79 29.25 11.36
N PHE A 42 9.22 28.15 11.99
CA PHE A 42 10.60 27.96 12.42
C PHE A 42 11.43 27.27 11.34
N LYS A 43 12.76 27.46 11.41
CA LYS A 43 13.70 26.71 10.59
C LYS A 43 13.78 25.29 11.12
N SER A 44 13.70 24.29 10.24
CA SER A 44 13.73 22.90 10.66
C SER A 44 15.00 22.57 11.43
N VAL A 45 14.82 22.08 12.67
CA VAL A 45 15.92 21.67 13.56
C VAL A 45 15.88 20.16 13.69
N GLY A 46 16.78 19.49 12.96
CA GLY A 46 16.99 18.06 13.10
C GLY A 46 16.98 17.30 11.77
N LYS A 47 17.33 16.02 11.85
CA LYS A 47 17.17 15.09 10.73
C LYS A 47 15.76 14.52 10.80
N ILE A 48 15.05 14.50 9.67
CA ILE A 48 13.70 13.93 9.55
C ILE A 48 13.72 12.40 9.80
N GLN A 49 14.89 11.77 9.69
CA GLN A 49 15.10 10.33 9.89
C GLN A 49 15.22 9.96 11.37
N ASN A 50 14.19 10.24 12.16
CA ASN A 50 14.09 9.65 13.49
C ASN A 50 13.69 8.18 13.37
N ALA A 51 14.28 7.33 14.21
CA ALA A 51 13.85 5.95 14.34
C ALA A 51 12.38 5.94 14.76
N PHE A 52 11.54 5.39 13.89
CA PHE A 52 10.11 5.25 14.13
C PHE A 52 9.86 4.13 15.14
N SER A 53 8.69 4.14 15.79
CA SER A 53 8.44 3.16 16.84
C SER A 53 8.33 1.74 16.27
N ILE A 54 8.89 0.78 17.01
CA ILE A 54 8.95 -0.64 16.64
C ILE A 54 7.55 -1.24 16.45
N HIS A 55 6.53 -0.67 17.10
CA HIS A 55 5.14 -1.09 16.97
C HIS A 55 4.67 -1.11 15.51
N PHE A 56 5.02 -0.08 14.73
CA PHE A 56 4.62 -0.04 13.31
C PHE A 56 5.38 -1.04 12.45
N PHE A 57 6.62 -1.36 12.84
CA PHE A 57 7.39 -2.41 12.17
C PHE A 57 6.75 -3.79 12.39
N LEU A 58 6.34 -4.09 13.62
CA LEU A 58 5.64 -5.33 13.94
C LEU A 58 4.35 -5.46 13.12
N MET A 59 3.52 -4.40 13.06
CA MET A 59 2.29 -4.40 12.25
C MET A 59 2.56 -4.68 10.76
N MET A 60 3.64 -4.14 10.19
CA MET A 60 4.02 -4.44 8.79
C MET A 60 4.40 -5.92 8.62
N LEU A 61 5.15 -6.49 9.56
CA LEU A 61 5.56 -7.88 9.50
C LEU A 61 4.34 -8.82 9.58
N MET A 62 3.39 -8.54 10.46
CA MET A 62 2.14 -9.30 10.55
C MET A 62 1.35 -9.24 9.24
N PHE A 63 1.24 -8.05 8.64
CA PHE A 63 0.54 -7.88 7.36
C PHE A 63 1.15 -8.75 6.25
N VAL A 64 2.48 -8.86 6.17
CA VAL A 64 3.15 -9.71 5.16
C VAL A 64 2.84 -11.19 5.37
N LEU A 65 2.80 -11.66 6.62
CA LEU A 65 2.45 -13.04 6.93
C LEU A 65 0.99 -13.35 6.57
N PHE A 66 0.05 -12.48 6.94
CA PHE A 66 -1.36 -12.65 6.58
C PHE A 66 -1.62 -12.59 5.07
N ASP A 67 -0.91 -11.74 4.33
CA ASP A 67 -1.05 -11.67 2.86
C ASP A 67 -0.66 -13.00 2.22
N LEU A 68 0.40 -13.66 2.74
CA LEU A 68 0.81 -14.99 2.30
C LEU A 68 -0.27 -16.04 2.59
N GLU A 69 -0.88 -16.01 3.77
CA GLU A 69 -1.99 -16.91 4.14
C GLU A 69 -3.21 -16.75 3.22
N VAL A 70 -3.55 -15.52 2.85
CA VAL A 70 -4.64 -15.24 1.90
C VAL A 70 -4.31 -15.76 0.51
N VAL A 71 -3.06 -15.60 0.04
CA VAL A 71 -2.62 -16.18 -1.24
C VAL A 71 -2.74 -17.72 -1.22
N MET A 72 -2.34 -18.37 -0.13
CA MET A 72 -2.52 -19.82 0.04
C MET A 72 -4.00 -20.22 0.05
N PHE A 73 -4.86 -19.46 0.72
CA PHE A 73 -6.30 -19.70 0.75
C PHE A 73 -6.93 -19.65 -0.65
N VAL A 74 -6.61 -18.62 -1.43
CA VAL A 74 -7.10 -18.49 -2.82
C VAL A 74 -6.60 -19.65 -3.69
N GLY A 75 -5.34 -20.07 -3.52
CA GLY A 75 -4.77 -21.21 -4.24
C GLY A 75 -5.52 -22.52 -3.99
N ILE A 76 -5.91 -22.79 -2.74
CA ILE A 76 -6.64 -24.01 -2.37
C ILE A 76 -8.08 -23.99 -2.91
N ILE A 77 -8.77 -22.84 -2.90
CA ILE A 77 -10.14 -22.73 -3.45
C ILE A 77 -10.18 -23.09 -4.93
N MET A 78 -9.11 -22.81 -5.68
CA MET A 78 -9.03 -23.13 -7.11
C MET A 78 -8.67 -24.60 -7.39
N SER A 79 -8.41 -25.42 -6.36
CA SER A 79 -8.03 -26.82 -6.51
C SER A 79 -9.22 -27.80 -6.42
N ASP A 80 -9.10 -28.95 -7.09
CA ASP A 80 -10.15 -29.97 -7.19
C ASP A 80 -10.58 -30.56 -5.83
N GLY A 81 -11.68 -31.32 -5.79
CA GLY A 81 -12.40 -31.76 -4.59
C GLY A 81 -11.63 -32.52 -3.49
N THR A 82 -10.34 -32.84 -3.66
CA THR A 82 -9.47 -33.28 -2.55
C THR A 82 -9.00 -32.11 -1.66
N ALA A 83 -9.31 -30.87 -2.04
CA ALA A 83 -8.93 -29.63 -1.35
C ALA A 83 -9.63 -29.38 -0.02
N TYR A 84 -10.76 -30.03 0.28
CA TYR A 84 -11.52 -29.76 1.50
C TYR A 84 -10.72 -30.02 2.78
N MET A 85 -9.90 -31.07 2.80
CA MET A 85 -9.07 -31.38 3.97
C MET A 85 -7.96 -30.34 4.18
N LEU A 86 -7.31 -29.91 3.09
CA LEU A 86 -6.29 -28.87 3.10
C LEU A 86 -6.86 -27.51 3.53
N LEU A 87 -8.07 -27.18 3.06
CA LEU A 87 -8.78 -25.97 3.45
C LEU A 87 -9.10 -25.94 4.94
N MET A 88 -9.53 -27.06 5.52
CA MET A 88 -9.80 -27.15 6.96
C MET A 88 -8.53 -26.99 7.80
N ILE A 89 -7.42 -27.59 7.38
CA ILE A 89 -6.12 -27.44 8.05
C ILE A 89 -5.66 -25.98 7.99
N LEU A 90 -5.77 -25.35 6.82
CA LEU A 90 -5.38 -23.95 6.63
C LEU A 90 -6.26 -22.99 7.43
N LEU A 91 -7.58 -23.22 7.52
CA LEU A 91 -8.46 -22.38 8.35
C LEU A 91 -8.09 -22.45 9.84
N VAL A 92 -7.76 -23.63 10.37
CA VAL A 92 -7.31 -23.78 11.76
C VAL A 92 -5.98 -23.05 11.96
N PHE A 93 -5.06 -23.14 11.00
CA PHE A 93 -3.79 -22.42 11.03
C PHE A 93 -3.99 -20.89 11.08
N ILE A 94 -4.86 -20.33 10.24
CA ILE A 94 -5.18 -18.88 10.22
C ILE A 94 -5.79 -18.43 11.55
N ILE A 95 -6.74 -19.19 12.10
CA ILE A 95 -7.38 -18.85 13.38
C ILE A 95 -6.37 -18.89 14.53
N PHE A 96 -5.47 -19.88 14.52
CA PHE A 96 -4.42 -19.99 15.52
C PHE A 96 -3.37 -18.88 15.38
N GLY A 97 -2.98 -18.55 14.14
CA GLY A 97 -2.14 -17.40 13.82
C GLY A 97 -2.74 -16.14 14.43
N PHE A 98 -3.97 -15.80 14.03
CA PHE A 98 -4.68 -14.63 14.55
C PHE A 98 -4.76 -14.58 16.08
N TYR A 99 -4.94 -15.72 16.76
CA TYR A 99 -4.95 -15.78 18.22
C TYR A 99 -3.58 -15.47 18.84
N MET A 100 -2.48 -15.96 18.25
CA MET A 100 -1.13 -15.70 18.75
C MET A 100 -0.69 -14.25 18.53
N GLU A 101 -1.28 -13.59 17.56
CA GLU A 101 -0.99 -12.20 17.23
C GLU A 101 -1.72 -11.18 18.11
N TRP A 102 -2.83 -11.59 18.73
CA TRP A 102 -3.70 -10.75 19.54
C TRP A 102 -3.28 -10.72 21.01
#